data_AF-A0A7W1CB92-F1
#
_entry.id   AF-A0A7W1CB92-F1
#
_cell.length_a   1.000
_cell.length_b   1.000
_cell.length_c   1.000
_cell.angle_alpha   90.00
_cell.angle_beta   90.00
_cell.angle_gamma   90.00
#
_symmetry.space_group_name_H-M   'P 1'
#
loop_
_entity.id
_entity.type
_entity.pdbx_description
1 polymer ?
#
loop_
_entity_poly.entity_id
_entity_poly.type
_entity_poly.pdbx_seq_one_letter_code
_entity_poly.pdbx_strand_id
1 'polypeptide(L)'
;MKTGPPRRDCPVCGAGDFAYLEGRRGTRAARLCGRRAIQLLPREGGEQPSLPGIAARLAGEWEVTVNDYLLRARRDGVTVSLFRDGRAIVDGMTEETEARSLVARVIGY
;
A
#
# COMPACT_ATOMS: atom_id res chain seq x y z
N MET A 1 -9.03 7.52 29.26
CA MET A 1 -9.41 8.51 28.22
C MET A 1 -10.88 8.30 27.88
N LYS A 2 -11.74 9.32 28.01
CA LYS A 2 -13.17 9.22 27.66
C LYS A 2 -13.39 9.90 26.32
N THR A 3 -13.80 9.15 25.30
CA THR A 3 -14.20 9.67 23.99
C THR A 3 -15.60 10.29 24.06
N GLY A 4 -15.81 11.39 23.33
CA GLY A 4 -17.10 12.08 23.26
C GLY A 4 -18.19 11.26 22.56
N PRO A 5 -19.47 11.68 22.66
CA PRO A 5 -20.59 10.93 22.12
C PRO A 5 -20.52 10.81 20.59
N PRO A 6 -21.02 9.70 20.01
CA PRO A 6 -21.03 9.49 18.58
C PRO A 6 -21.86 10.55 17.87
N ARG A 7 -21.29 11.14 16.81
CA ARG A 7 -22.01 12.06 15.93
C ARG A 7 -22.98 11.27 15.05
N ARG A 8 -24.24 11.71 14.96
CA ARG A 8 -25.33 10.97 14.27
C ARG A 8 -25.14 10.86 12.77
N ASP A 9 -24.38 11.78 12.18
CA ASP A 9 -24.01 11.87 10.76
C ASP A 9 -22.67 11.18 10.45
N CYS A 10 -21.97 10.65 11.45
CA CYS A 10 -20.72 9.94 11.26
C CYS A 10 -21.01 8.52 10.73
N PRO A 11 -20.52 8.13 9.53
CA PRO A 11 -20.76 6.79 8.98
C PRO A 11 -20.19 5.69 9.88
N VAL A 12 -19.09 5.95 10.59
CA VAL A 12 -18.45 4.98 11.49
C VAL A 12 -19.14 4.93 12.85
N CYS A 13 -19.27 6.10 13.50
CA CYS A 13 -19.72 6.25 14.87
C CYS A 13 -21.24 6.09 15.02
N GLY A 14 -22.00 6.58 14.04
CA GLY A 14 -23.46 6.67 14.07
C GLY A 14 -24.15 5.58 13.27
N ALA A 15 -23.59 5.20 12.11
CA ALA A 15 -24.15 4.14 11.26
C ALA A 15 -23.45 2.78 11.40
N GLY A 16 -22.36 2.69 12.17
CA GLY A 16 -21.61 1.44 12.36
C GLY A 16 -20.95 0.93 11.08
N ASP A 17 -20.76 1.78 10.08
CA ASP A 17 -20.16 1.41 8.79
C ASP A 17 -18.62 1.44 8.90
N PHE A 18 -18.05 0.27 9.15
CA PHE A 18 -16.61 0.05 9.28
C PHE A 18 -15.97 -0.42 7.97
N ALA A 19 -16.38 0.13 6.81
CA ALA A 19 -15.95 -0.34 5.49
C ALA A 19 -14.42 -0.51 5.31
N TYR A 20 -13.60 0.29 5.99
CA TYR A 20 -12.14 0.14 5.99
C TYR A 20 -11.63 -1.03 6.84
N LEU A 21 -12.20 -1.20 8.03
CA LEU A 21 -11.88 -2.28 8.98
C LEU A 21 -12.34 -3.64 8.46
N GLU A 22 -13.48 -3.66 7.78
CA GLU A 22 -14.06 -4.87 7.16
C GLU A 22 -13.43 -5.19 5.79
N GLY A 23 -12.44 -4.42 5.35
CA GLY A 23 -11.78 -4.63 4.06
C GLY A 23 -12.69 -4.43 2.83
N ARG A 24 -13.89 -3.86 3.02
CA ARG A 24 -14.81 -3.47 1.94
C ARG A 24 -14.28 -2.27 1.15
N ARG A 25 -13.43 -1.45 1.76
CA ARG A 25 -12.68 -0.35 1.14
C ARG A 25 -11.21 -0.43 1.56
N GLY A 26 -10.34 -0.83 0.62
CA GLY A 26 -8.90 -0.92 0.85
C GLY A 26 -8.19 -1.89 -0.09
N THR A 27 -6.88 -1.72 -0.21
CA THR A 27 -5.95 -2.59 -0.93
C THR A 27 -6.04 -4.03 -0.41
N ARG A 28 -6.39 -5.01 -1.25
CA ARG A 28 -6.38 -6.43 -0.86
C ARG A 28 -4.96 -6.97 -0.95
N ALA A 29 -4.54 -7.71 0.08
CA ALA A 29 -3.26 -8.40 0.05
C ALA A 29 -3.42 -9.91 -0.16
N ALA A 30 -2.60 -10.49 -1.05
CA ALA A 30 -2.50 -11.93 -1.24
C ALA A 30 -1.11 -12.42 -0.83
N ARG A 31 -1.06 -13.49 -0.02
CA ARG A 31 0.19 -14.19 0.35
C ARG A 31 0.58 -15.15 -0.78
N LEU A 32 1.78 -14.98 -1.34
CA LEU A 32 2.32 -15.88 -2.35
C LEU A 32 3.13 -17.00 -1.66
N CYS A 33 2.58 -18.21 -1.56
CA CYS A 33 3.19 -19.32 -0.83
C CYS A 33 4.64 -19.63 -1.29
N GLY A 34 5.57 -19.64 -0.33
CA GLY A 34 7.00 -19.97 -0.52
C GLY A 34 7.96 -18.78 -0.53
N ARG A 35 7.46 -17.55 -0.71
CA ARG A 35 8.24 -16.31 -0.59
C ARG A 35 7.57 -15.42 0.46
N ARG A 36 8.36 -14.79 1.34
CA ARG A 36 7.86 -13.78 2.31
C ARG A 36 7.43 -12.54 1.54
N ALA A 37 6.31 -12.63 0.81
CA ALA A 37 5.90 -11.70 -0.23
C ALA A 37 4.40 -11.41 -0.11
N ILE A 38 4.08 -10.12 -0.14
CA ILE A 38 2.72 -9.60 0.00
C ILE A 38 2.39 -8.79 -1.24
N GLN A 39 1.39 -9.25 -2.01
CA GLN A 39 0.92 -8.54 -3.19
C GLN A 39 -0.27 -7.66 -2.83
N LEU A 40 -0.19 -6.37 -3.14
CA LEU A 40 -1.17 -5.33 -2.87
C LEU A 40 -1.79 -4.83 -4.18
N LEU A 41 -3.13 -4.82 -4.25
CA LEU A 41 -3.87 -4.35 -5.42
C LEU A 41 -4.21 -2.85 -5.36
N PRO A 42 -4.15 -2.13 -6.49
CA PRO A 42 -4.53 -0.72 -6.53
C PRO A 42 -6.00 -0.53 -6.15
N ARG A 43 -6.36 0.67 -5.68
CA ARG A 43 -7.76 1.03 -5.45
C ARG A 43 -8.49 1.09 -6.80
N GLU A 44 -9.70 0.53 -6.85
CA GLU A 44 -10.56 0.65 -8.03
C GLU A 44 -10.82 2.13 -8.35
N GLY A 45 -10.52 2.55 -9.58
CA GLY A 45 -10.65 3.94 -10.03
C GLY A 45 -9.52 4.89 -9.61
N GLY A 46 -8.41 4.37 -9.04
CA GLY A 46 -7.22 5.18 -8.75
C GLY A 46 -6.45 5.60 -10.01
N GLU A 47 -5.75 6.72 -9.94
CA GLU A 47 -4.86 7.18 -11.01
C GLU A 47 -3.62 6.28 -11.13
N GLN A 48 -3.10 6.09 -12.34
CA GLN A 48 -1.90 5.28 -12.56
C GLN A 48 -0.68 5.96 -11.93
N PRO A 49 0.16 5.22 -11.18
CA PRO A 49 1.32 5.80 -10.54
C PRO A 49 2.36 6.25 -11.58
N SER A 50 2.91 7.46 -11.39
CA SER A 50 4.09 7.90 -12.13
C SER A 50 5.34 7.20 -11.62
N LEU A 51 5.74 6.09 -12.27
CA LEU A 51 6.93 5.32 -11.89
C LEU A 51 8.20 6.19 -11.83
N PRO A 52 8.51 7.06 -12.83
CA PRO A 52 9.70 7.92 -12.74
C PRO A 52 9.64 8.92 -11.59
N GLY A 53 8.46 9.49 -11.31
CA GLY A 53 8.27 10.43 -10.21
C GLY A 53 8.47 9.78 -8.84
N ILE A 54 7.97 8.55 -8.68
CA ILE A 54 8.18 7.75 -7.47
C ILE A 54 9.66 7.34 -7.35
N ALA A 55 10.31 6.97 -8.45
CA ALA A 55 11.73 6.61 -8.46
C ALA A 55 12.61 7.77 -7.98
N ALA A 56 12.36 8.98 -8.48
CA ALA A 56 13.09 10.18 -8.07
C ALA A 56 12.95 10.47 -6.57
N ARG A 57 11.75 10.26 -6.00
CA ARG A 57 11.50 10.42 -4.55
C ARG A 57 12.26 9.40 -3.70
N LEU A 58 12.48 8.20 -4.23
CA LEU A 58 13.10 7.09 -3.49
C LEU A 58 14.62 7.02 -3.63
N ALA A 59 15.19 7.62 -4.67
CA ALA A 59 16.61 7.49 -5.04
C ALA A 59 17.61 7.93 -3.93
N GLY A 60 17.17 8.67 -2.91
CA GLY A 60 18.02 9.09 -1.78
C GLY A 60 18.08 8.10 -0.61
N GLU A 61 17.13 7.17 -0.51
CA GLU A 61 17.01 6.26 0.64
C GLU A 61 16.93 4.78 0.23
N TRP A 62 16.68 4.50 -1.05
CA TRP A 62 16.46 3.17 -1.59
C TRP A 62 17.32 2.94 -2.83
N GLU A 63 17.78 1.71 -3.01
CA GLU A 63 18.33 1.27 -4.28
C GLU A 63 17.17 1.10 -5.27
N VAL A 64 17.08 1.99 -6.27
CA VAL A 64 15.93 2.08 -7.17
C VAL A 64 16.34 1.74 -8.60
N THR A 65 15.60 0.82 -9.20
CA THR A 65 15.62 0.55 -10.65
C THR A 65 14.23 0.80 -11.20
N VAL A 66 14.14 1.54 -12.30
CA VAL A 66 12.85 1.85 -12.93
C VAL A 66 12.95 1.67 -14.44
N ASN A 67 11.89 1.14 -15.03
CA ASN A 67 11.67 1.13 -16.48
C ASN A 67 10.22 1.55 -16.76
N ASP A 68 9.81 1.46 -18.02
CA ASP A 68 8.47 1.86 -18.44
C ASP A 68 7.35 1.02 -17.80
N TYR A 69 7.59 -0.14 -17.22
CA TYR A 69 6.54 -1.03 -16.73
C TYR A 69 6.62 -1.33 -15.23
N LEU A 70 7.80 -1.16 -14.64
CA LEU A 70 8.13 -1.60 -13.30
C LEU A 70 9.11 -0.63 -12.63
N LEU A 71 8.79 -0.25 -11.41
CA LEU A 71 9.72 0.30 -10.44
C LEU A 71 10.05 -0.79 -9.42
N ARG A 72 11.33 -0.99 -9.14
CA ARG A 72 11.82 -1.83 -8.05
C ARG A 72 12.67 -0.98 -7.12
N ALA A 73 12.29 -0.92 -5.86
CA ALA A 73 13.04 -0.26 -4.80
C ALA A 73 13.45 -1.29 -3.75
N ARG A 74 14.72 -1.27 -3.32
CA ARG A 74 15.24 -2.17 -2.30
C ARG A 74 15.89 -1.39 -1.15
N ARG A 75 15.62 -1.83 0.08
CA ARG A 75 16.21 -1.29 1.30
C ARG A 75 16.11 -2.31 2.44
N ASP A 76 17.18 -2.47 3.22
CA ASP A 76 17.21 -3.24 4.48
C ASP A 76 16.60 -4.66 4.37
N GLY A 77 16.82 -5.35 3.24
CA GLY A 77 16.29 -6.69 3.00
C GLY A 77 14.81 -6.75 2.55
N VAL A 78 14.16 -5.59 2.43
CA VAL A 78 12.82 -5.43 1.86
C VAL A 78 12.92 -4.97 0.41
N THR A 79 12.10 -5.55 -0.46
CA THR A 79 12.00 -5.12 -1.86
C THR A 79 10.56 -4.76 -2.18
N VAL A 80 10.35 -3.56 -2.71
CA VAL A 80 9.05 -3.06 -3.18
C VAL A 80 9.08 -3.02 -4.70
N SER A 81 8.19 -3.76 -5.33
CA SER A 81 7.98 -3.76 -6.77
C SER A 81 6.65 -3.10 -7.08
N LEU A 82 6.64 -2.01 -7.84
CA LEU A 82 5.45 -1.27 -8.26
C LEU A 82 5.29 -1.35 -9.78
N PHE A 83 4.15 -1.86 -10.21
CA PHE A 83 3.80 -2.00 -11.63
C PHE A 83 3.04 -0.76 -12.11
N ARG A 84 3.13 -0.46 -13.41
CA ARG A 84 2.40 0.65 -14.06
C ARG A 84 0.88 0.58 -13.84
N ASP A 85 0.33 -0.62 -13.73
CA ASP A 85 -1.10 -0.84 -13.46
C ASP A 85 -1.50 -0.58 -12.00
N GLY A 86 -0.56 -0.16 -11.14
CA GLY A 86 -0.81 0.19 -9.74
C GLY A 86 -0.68 -0.97 -8.76
N ARG A 87 -0.41 -2.19 -9.23
CA ARG A 87 -0.09 -3.32 -8.33
C ARG A 87 1.25 -3.09 -7.64
N ALA A 88 1.32 -3.43 -6.37
CA ALA A 88 2.56 -3.43 -5.61
C ALA A 88 2.85 -4.82 -5.05
N ILE A 89 4.10 -5.23 -4.99
CA ILE A 89 4.56 -6.45 -4.33
C ILE A 89 5.65 -6.07 -3.34
N VAL A 90 5.50 -6.48 -2.09
CA VAL A 90 6.49 -6.29 -1.04
C VAL A 90 7.09 -7.65 -0.69
N ASP A 91 8.35 -7.85 -1.04
CA ASP A 91 9.16 -9.00 -0.64
C ASP A 91 9.99 -8.68 0.61
N GLY A 92 10.21 -9.69 1.45
CA GLY A 92 10.94 -9.57 2.71
C GLY A 92 10.06 -9.30 3.93
N MET A 93 8.74 -9.19 3.74
CA MET A 93 7.77 -8.89 4.81
C MET A 93 6.72 -10.01 4.93
N THR A 94 6.31 -10.30 6.17
CA THR A 94 5.26 -11.29 6.47
C THR A 94 3.98 -10.67 7.00
N GLU A 95 4.05 -9.44 7.52
CA GLU A 95 2.90 -8.71 8.06
C GLU A 95 2.27 -7.81 7.01
N GLU A 96 1.00 -8.07 6.71
CA GLU A 96 0.23 -7.32 5.71
C GLU A 96 0.08 -5.84 6.08
N THR A 97 -0.17 -5.56 7.36
CA THR A 97 -0.40 -4.19 7.85
C THR A 97 0.85 -3.33 7.66
N GLU A 98 2.03 -3.88 7.92
CA GLU A 98 3.30 -3.19 7.72
C GLU A 98 3.60 -2.99 6.23
N ALA A 99 3.37 -4.02 5.41
CA ALA A 99 3.56 -3.91 3.95
C ALA A 99 2.65 -2.85 3.35
N ARG A 100 1.39 -2.78 3.79
CA ARG A 100 0.44 -1.75 3.33
C ARG A 100 0.88 -0.36 3.74
N SER A 101 1.34 -0.19 4.98
CA SER A 101 1.86 1.10 5.49
C SER A 101 3.11 1.55 4.75
N LEU A 102 4.02 0.62 4.45
CA LEU A 102 5.22 0.89 3.66
C LEU A 102 4.86 1.36 2.25
N VAL A 103 3.96 0.64 1.58
CA VAL A 103 3.50 0.99 0.23
C VAL A 103 2.75 2.32 0.22
N ALA A 104 1.92 2.62 1.22
CA ALA A 104 1.28 3.92 1.37
C ALA A 104 2.31 5.05 1.50
N ARG A 105 3.40 4.85 2.26
CA ARG A 105 4.48 5.84 2.39
C ARG A 105 5.28 6.04 1.10
N VAL A 106 5.59 4.94 0.42
CA VAL A 106 6.42 4.93 -0.80
C VAL A 106 5.65 5.50 -1.98
N ILE A 107 4.39 5.11 -2.15
CA ILE A 107 3.58 5.48 -3.31
C ILE A 107 2.70 6.72 -3.03
N GLY A 108 2.20 6.88 -1.81
CA GLY A 108 1.42 8.05 -1.39
C GLY A 108 -0.10 7.91 -1.50
N TYR A 109 -0.66 6.73 -1.24
CA TYR A 109 -2.13 6.50 -1.17
C TYR A 109 -2.71 6.64 0.23
#